data_AF-A0A1I2VV35-F1
#
_entry.id   AF-A0A1I2VV35-F1
#
_cell.length_a   1.000
_cell.length_b   1.000
_cell.length_c   1.000
_cell.angle_alpha   90.00
_cell.angle_beta   90.00
_cell.angle_gamma   90.00
#
_symmetry.space_group_name_H-M   'P 1'
#
loop_
_entity.id
_entity.type
_entity.pdbx_description
1 polymer ?
#
loop_
_entity_poly.entity_id
_entity_poly.type
_entity_poly.pdbx_seq_one_letter_code
_entity_poly.pdbx_strand_id
1 'polypeptide(L)'
;MVGGNVANEAINGTMPADAGEADALVDLHAEREALERRLLLTQQRQRFGTDAADVARAAEEERVALGDLDRVLTRIRAAEYRRQPGARRW
;
A
#
# COMPACT_ATOMS: atom_id res chain seq x y z
N MET A 1 34.00 -27.32 -39.05
CA MET A 1 32.66 -27.82 -38.72
C MET A 1 32.25 -27.17 -37.42
N VAL A 2 31.31 -26.24 -37.51
CA VAL A 2 30.81 -25.42 -36.41
C VAL A 2 29.89 -26.28 -35.53
N GLY A 3 30.12 -26.28 -34.22
CA GLY A 3 29.19 -26.79 -33.22
C GLY A 3 29.12 -25.79 -32.08
N GLY A 4 28.25 -24.79 -32.26
CA GLY A 4 28.17 -23.58 -31.45
C GLY A 4 27.72 -23.81 -30.02
N ASN A 5 28.37 -23.06 -29.13
CA ASN A 5 28.03 -22.81 -27.74
C ASN A 5 26.76 -21.96 -27.65
N VAL A 6 25.57 -22.54 -27.48
CA VAL A 6 24.34 -21.78 -27.17
C VAL A 6 23.31 -22.66 -26.44
N ALA A 7 23.28 -22.59 -25.11
CA ALA A 7 22.06 -22.82 -24.31
C ALA A 7 22.23 -22.35 -22.85
N ASN A 8 23.02 -21.29 -22.63
CA ASN A 8 23.09 -20.62 -21.33
C ASN A 8 22.75 -19.14 -21.51
N GLU A 9 21.55 -18.85 -22.01
CA GLU A 9 21.06 -17.48 -22.18
C GLU A 9 19.53 -17.49 -22.30
N ALA A 10 18.85 -17.46 -21.15
CA ALA A 10 17.53 -16.82 -20.97
C ALA A 10 17.12 -16.83 -19.49
N ILE A 11 18.06 -16.56 -18.58
CA ILE A 11 17.77 -16.18 -17.18
C ILE A 11 17.68 -14.64 -17.07
N ASN A 12 17.24 -13.97 -18.14
CA ASN A 12 17.21 -12.51 -18.22
C ASN A 12 15.87 -12.08 -18.85
N GLY A 13 14.88 -11.84 -18.00
CA GLY A 13 13.59 -11.27 -18.36
C GLY A 13 12.88 -10.62 -17.17
N THR A 14 13.11 -11.12 -15.96
CA THR A 14 12.59 -10.56 -14.71
C THR A 14 13.65 -9.65 -14.06
N MET A 15 13.81 -8.46 -14.62
CA MET A 15 14.69 -7.39 -14.12
C MET A 15 13.94 -6.46 -13.13
N PRO A 16 14.64 -5.67 -12.29
CA PRO A 16 14.27 -5.21 -10.93
C PRO A 16 13.08 -4.24 -10.77
N ALA A 17 12.36 -3.93 -11.85
CA ALA A 17 11.14 -3.11 -11.76
C ALA A 17 10.08 -3.80 -10.88
N ASP A 18 9.95 -5.12 -10.98
CA ASP A 18 9.01 -5.91 -10.18
C ASP A 18 9.36 -5.91 -8.68
N ALA A 19 10.64 -5.76 -8.34
CA ALA A 19 11.11 -5.67 -6.95
C ALA A 19 10.78 -4.29 -6.35
N GLY A 20 11.06 -3.20 -7.07
CA GLY A 20 10.70 -1.85 -6.62
C GLY A 20 9.18 -1.64 -6.51
N GLU A 21 8.39 -2.24 -7.40
CA GLU A 21 6.93 -2.23 -7.30
C GLU A 21 6.39 -3.11 -6.15
N ALA A 22 7.07 -4.22 -5.84
CA ALA A 22 6.73 -5.04 -4.69
C ALA A 22 7.01 -4.30 -3.37
N ASP A 23 8.17 -3.64 -3.25
CA ASP A 23 8.54 -2.85 -2.08
C ASP A 23 7.55 -1.68 -1.87
N ALA A 24 7.18 -0.98 -2.95
CA ALA A 24 6.19 0.10 -2.88
C ALA A 24 4.79 -0.39 -2.44
N LEU A 25 4.38 -1.61 -2.82
CA LEU A 25 3.13 -2.20 -2.37
C LEU A 25 3.19 -2.59 -0.89
N VAL A 26 4.33 -3.11 -0.42
CA VAL A 26 4.57 -3.40 1.00
C VAL A 26 4.47 -2.12 1.84
N ASP A 27 5.09 -1.03 1.38
CA ASP A 27 5.04 0.27 2.06
C ASP A 27 3.59 0.81 2.16
N LEU A 28 2.80 0.68 1.09
CA LEU A 28 1.38 1.07 1.10
C LEU A 28 0.56 0.25 2.11
N HIS A 29 0.85 -1.04 2.25
CA HIS A 29 0.19 -1.87 3.28
C HIS A 29 0.62 -1.47 4.69
N ALA A 30 1.90 -1.15 4.90
CA ALA A 30 2.37 -0.64 6.19
C ALA A 30 1.71 0.71 6.55
N GLU A 31 1.53 1.60 5.57
CA GLU A 31 0.80 2.87 5.74
C GLU A 31 -0.66 2.62 6.11
N ARG A 32 -1.35 1.70 5.41
CA ARG A 32 -2.71 1.27 5.73
C ARG A 32 -2.81 0.77 7.18
N GLU A 33 -1.94 -0.14 7.60
CA GLU A 33 -1.95 -0.68 8.97
C GLU A 33 -1.70 0.40 10.03
N ALA A 34 -0.86 1.39 9.74
CA ALA A 34 -0.64 2.52 10.64
C ALA A 34 -1.90 3.39 10.78
N LEU A 35 -2.60 3.65 9.67
CA LEU A 35 -3.87 4.39 9.66
C LEU A 35 -4.97 3.62 10.41
N GLU A 36 -5.08 2.31 10.21
CA GLU A 36 -6.04 1.46 10.95
C GLU A 36 -5.79 1.49 12.47
N ARG A 37 -4.53 1.40 12.90
CA ARG A 37 -4.17 1.53 14.32
C ARG A 37 -4.50 2.91 14.88
N ARG A 38 -4.28 3.97 14.10
CA ARG A 38 -4.62 5.34 14.49
C ARG A 38 -6.14 5.50 14.65
N LEU A 39 -6.92 4.96 13.72
CA LEU A 39 -8.39 4.98 13.78
C LEU A 39 -8.90 4.30 15.05
N LEU A 40 -8.35 3.13 15.38
CA LEU A 40 -8.70 2.42 16.61
C LEU A 40 -8.46 3.31 17.86
N LEU A 41 -7.30 3.97 17.91
CA LEU A 41 -6.97 4.85 19.04
C LEU A 41 -7.91 6.06 19.12
N THR A 42 -8.22 6.71 17.99
CA THR A 42 -9.14 7.87 17.98
C THR A 42 -10.55 7.46 18.39
N GLN A 43 -11.04 6.29 17.96
CA GLN A 43 -12.34 5.76 18.36
C GLN A 43 -12.40 5.44 19.85
N GLN A 44 -11.33 4.88 20.43
CA GLN A 44 -11.24 4.67 21.88
C GLN A 44 -11.26 6.00 22.65
N ARG A 45 -10.52 7.02 22.17
CA ARG A 45 -10.51 8.36 22.78
C ARG A 45 -11.89 9.01 22.74
N GLN A 46 -12.65 8.85 21.66
CA GLN A 46 -14.02 9.36 21.59
C GLN A 46 -14.97 8.62 22.53
N ARG A 47 -14.86 7.28 22.61
CA ARG A 47 -15.77 6.45 23.40
C ARG A 47 -15.56 6.56 24.90
N PHE A 48 -14.31 6.73 25.33
CA PHE A 48 -13.92 6.67 26.75
C PHE A 48 -13.30 7.98 27.28
N GLY A 49 -13.14 9.00 26.44
CA GLY A 49 -12.65 10.31 26.83
C GLY A 49 -13.63 11.04 27.74
N THR A 50 -13.09 11.77 28.72
CA THR A 50 -13.88 12.57 29.67
C THR A 50 -13.83 14.06 29.38
N ASP A 51 -12.83 14.53 28.64
CA ASP A 51 -12.74 15.92 28.17
C ASP A 51 -13.40 16.06 26.79
N ALA A 52 -14.42 16.92 26.73
CA ALA A 52 -15.18 17.20 25.52
C ALA A 52 -14.31 17.79 24.40
N ALA A 53 -13.30 18.61 24.73
CA ALA A 53 -12.39 19.17 23.73
C ALA A 53 -11.52 18.08 23.11
N ASP A 54 -11.03 17.15 23.92
CA ASP A 54 -10.26 16.00 23.45
C ASP A 54 -11.08 15.02 22.64
N VAL A 55 -12.35 14.78 23.00
CA VAL A 55 -13.28 13.96 22.21
C VAL A 55 -13.56 14.61 20.86
N ALA A 56 -13.82 15.92 20.82
CA ALA A 56 -14.04 16.63 19.56
C ALA A 56 -12.80 16.60 18.66
N ARG A 57 -11.60 16.78 19.24
CA ARG A 57 -10.34 16.64 18.52
C ARG A 57 -10.14 15.23 17.97
N ALA A 58 -10.45 14.19 18.76
CA ALA A 58 -10.36 12.81 18.32
C ALA A 58 -11.35 12.48 17.17
N ALA A 59 -12.52 13.13 17.13
CA ALA A 59 -13.46 13.01 16.02
C ALA A 59 -12.91 13.64 14.72
N GLU A 60 -12.25 14.80 14.82
CA GLU A 60 -11.60 15.41 13.65
C GLU A 60 -10.40 14.58 13.17
N GLU A 61 -9.58 14.08 14.10
CA GLU A 61 -8.47 13.17 13.78
C GLU A 61 -8.96 11.89 13.07
N GLU A 62 -10.10 11.34 13.49
CA GLU A 62 -10.72 10.19 12.83
C GLU A 62 -11.15 10.52 11.40
N ARG A 63 -11.82 11.66 11.18
CA ARG A 63 -12.25 12.08 9.84
C ARG A 63 -11.06 12.22 8.88
N VAL A 64 -9.97 12.81 9.34
CA VAL A 64 -8.74 12.95 8.55
C VAL A 64 -8.16 11.57 8.23
N ALA A 65 -8.03 10.69 9.24
CA ALA A 65 -7.46 9.35 9.07
C ALA A 65 -8.30 8.47 8.12
N LEU A 66 -9.64 8.60 8.13
CA LEU A 66 -10.52 7.91 7.18
C LEU A 66 -10.29 8.39 5.73
N GLY A 67 -10.13 9.70 5.53
CA GLY A 67 -9.82 10.26 4.22
C GLY A 67 -8.46 9.83 3.69
N ASP A 68 -7.46 9.71 4.56
CA ASP A 68 -6.14 9.19 4.18
C ASP A 68 -6.19 7.69 3.88
N LEU A 69 -6.95 6.91 4.66
CA LEU A 69 -7.12 5.48 4.43
C LEU A 69 -7.75 5.20 3.06
N ASP A 70 -8.79 5.95 2.67
CA ASP A 70 -9.42 5.82 1.35
C ASP A 70 -8.41 6.04 0.19
N ARG A 71 -7.56 7.06 0.33
CA ARG A 71 -6.50 7.34 -0.66
C ARG A 71 -5.49 6.20 -0.74
N VAL A 72 -5.06 5.65 0.40
CA VAL A 72 -4.11 4.53 0.43
C VAL A 72 -4.73 3.27 -0.18
N LEU A 73 -5.97 2.95 0.16
CA LEU A 73 -6.68 1.79 -0.43
C LEU A 73 -6.83 1.94 -1.95
N THR A 74 -7.09 3.14 -2.44
CA THR A 74 -7.13 3.43 -3.89
C THR A 74 -5.76 3.20 -4.55
N ARG A 75 -4.66 3.61 -3.91
CA ARG A 75 -3.30 3.40 -4.41
C ARG A 75 -2.91 1.92 -4.40
N ILE A 76 -3.25 1.18 -3.34
CA ILE A 76 -3.05 -0.27 -3.25
C ILE A 76 -3.74 -0.94 -4.43
N ARG A 77 -5.04 -0.66 -4.63
CA ARG A 77 -5.81 -1.23 -5.75
C ARG A 77 -5.19 -0.89 -7.11
N ALA A 78 -4.73 0.34 -7.31
CA ALA A 78 -4.06 0.72 -8.55
C ALA A 78 -2.73 -0.03 -8.76
N ALA A 79 -1.95 -0.26 -7.69
CA ALA A 79 -0.73 -1.05 -7.73
C ALA A 79 -1.01 -2.53 -8.02
N GLU A 80 -2.04 -3.11 -7.38
CA GLU A 80 -2.50 -4.47 -7.66
C GLU A 80 -2.92 -4.65 -9.12
N TYR A 81 -3.67 -3.70 -9.69
CA TYR A 81 -4.07 -3.74 -11.10
C TYR A 81 -2.87 -3.76 -12.05
N ARG A 82 -1.81 -3.00 -11.77
CA ARG A 82 -0.60 -3.00 -12.60
C ARG A 82 0.13 -4.36 -12.60
N ARG A 83 0.00 -5.13 -11.52
CA ARG A 83 0.63 -6.45 -11.36
C ARG A 83 -0.20 -7.60 -11.93
N GLN A 84 -1.45 -7.37 -12.35
CA GLN A 84 -2.26 -8.43 -12.95
C GLN A 84 -1.74 -8.81 -14.36
N PRO A 85 -1.61 -10.12 -14.66
CA PRO A 85 -1.23 -10.57 -15.99
C PRO A 85 -2.26 -10.10 -17.02
N GLY A 86 -1.81 -9.38 -18.06
CA GLY A 86 -2.68 -8.80 -19.09
C GLY A 86 -3.12 -7.36 -18.82
N ALA A 87 -2.65 -6.72 -17.75
CA ALA A 87 -2.82 -5.28 -17.56
C ALA A 87 -2.17 -4.52 -18.72
N ARG A 88 -2.98 -3.71 -19.42
CA ARG A 88 -2.52 -2.97 -20.60
C ARG A 88 -1.61 -1.83 -20.14
N ARG A 89 -0.30 -1.97 -20.38
CA ARG A 89 0.69 -0.89 -20.23
C ARG A 89 0.53 0.06 -21.41
N TRP A 90 -0.25 1.12 -21.23
CA TRP A 90 -0.33 2.22 -22.17
C TRP A 90 0.82 3.20 -21.95
#